data_AF-A0A3B8UZ14-F1
#
_entry.id   AF-A0A3B8UZ14-F1
#
_cell.length_a   1.000
_cell.length_b   1.000
_cell.length_c   1.000
_cell.angle_alpha   90.00
_cell.angle_beta   90.00
_cell.angle_gamma   90.00
#
_symmetry.space_group_name_H-M   'P 1'
#
loop_
_entity.id
_entity.type
_entity.pdbx_description
1 polymer ?
#
loop_
_entity_poly.entity_id
_entity_poly.type
_entity_poly.pdbx_seq_one_letter_code
_entity_poly.pdbx_strand_id
1 'polypeptide(L)'
;MSGIDTSMTAPPAIGEQWTGPLPATFGASPAGRTDRGEAPPDQAAFLRGMVRELGGDPDSAEATTREGIVSVAARRLVADAFVEPMLREAREAAQPTGIFAPGAGEKRFSHLVDRAMADRIVDGHRFGLVDALERSLQRQVTGLAAPAEARGLDSEIFA
;
A
#
# COMPACT_ATOMS: atom_id res chain seq x y z
N MET A 1 -17.71 -2.66 50.84
CA MET A 1 -16.43 -1.94 50.85
C MET A 1 -15.43 -2.81 50.11
N SER A 2 -15.11 -2.45 48.87
CA SER A 2 -14.13 -3.15 48.03
C SER A 2 -12.72 -2.73 48.43
N GLY A 3 -11.85 -3.70 48.67
CA GLY A 3 -10.42 -3.52 48.90
C GLY A 3 -9.61 -4.39 47.93
N ILE A 4 -9.23 -3.77 46.83
CA ILE A 4 -8.12 -4.04 45.89
C ILE A 4 -7.01 -4.97 46.44
N ASP A 5 -6.86 -6.14 45.80
CA ASP A 5 -5.65 -6.96 45.89
C ASP A 5 -4.66 -6.52 44.80
N THR A 6 -3.43 -6.24 45.22
CA THR A 6 -2.34 -5.78 44.36
C THR A 6 -1.53 -6.98 43.93
N SER A 7 -1.77 -7.48 42.71
CA SER A 7 -0.89 -8.46 42.07
C SER A 7 -0.25 -7.82 40.86
N MET A 8 1.02 -7.48 41.05
CA MET A 8 1.96 -6.95 40.07
C MET A 8 2.22 -8.03 39.02
N THR A 9 1.57 -7.97 37.86
CA THR A 9 1.87 -8.86 36.71
C THR A 9 2.99 -8.24 35.88
N ALA A 10 4.15 -8.92 35.89
CA ALA A 10 5.27 -8.63 35.02
C ALA A 10 4.88 -8.73 33.53
N PRO A 11 5.48 -7.94 32.62
CA PRO A 11 5.20 -8.06 31.20
C PRO A 11 5.69 -9.42 30.67
N PRO A 12 4.93 -10.11 29.79
CA PRO A 12 5.38 -11.37 29.22
C PRO A 12 6.60 -11.13 28.31
N ALA A 13 7.64 -11.92 28.52
CA ALA A 13 8.80 -11.98 27.66
C ALA A 13 8.39 -12.44 26.25
N ILE A 14 8.86 -11.72 25.24
CA ILE A 14 8.70 -12.06 23.83
C ILE A 14 9.52 -13.34 23.58
N GLY A 15 8.85 -14.47 23.37
CA GLY A 15 9.55 -15.70 22.96
C GLY A 15 8.89 -17.05 23.22
N GLU A 16 7.74 -17.15 23.89
CA GLU A 16 7.15 -18.47 24.15
C GLU A 16 6.12 -18.89 23.09
N GLN A 17 6.50 -19.94 22.34
CA GLN A 17 5.64 -20.69 21.44
C GLN A 17 4.43 -21.27 22.20
N TRP A 18 3.23 -21.08 21.66
CA TRP A 18 1.99 -21.52 22.27
C TRP A 18 1.86 -23.06 22.20
N THR A 19 1.63 -23.74 23.33
CA THR A 19 1.49 -25.21 23.45
C THR A 19 0.09 -25.64 23.94
N GLY A 20 -0.95 -24.89 23.59
CA GLY A 20 -2.36 -25.24 23.87
C GLY A 20 -2.99 -26.11 22.78
N PRO A 21 -4.06 -26.88 23.09
CA PRO A 21 -4.79 -27.66 22.09
C PRO A 21 -5.41 -26.73 21.03
N LEU A 22 -5.20 -27.08 19.76
CA LEU A 22 -5.70 -26.32 18.60
C LEU A 22 -7.24 -26.27 18.63
N PRO A 23 -7.87 -25.11 18.34
CA PRO A 23 -9.30 -25.07 18.13
C PRO A 23 -9.67 -25.95 16.93
N ALA A 24 -10.51 -26.95 17.16
CA ALA A 24 -11.18 -27.66 16.08
C ALA A 24 -12.11 -26.67 15.36
N THR A 25 -12.04 -26.69 14.03
CA THR A 25 -12.76 -25.81 13.08
C THR A 25 -12.03 -24.50 12.74
N PHE A 26 -10.92 -24.64 12.03
CA PHE A 26 -10.66 -23.73 10.92
C PHE A 26 -11.64 -24.07 9.81
N GLY A 27 -12.43 -23.08 9.42
CA GLY A 27 -13.44 -23.19 8.38
C GLY A 27 -12.89 -23.83 7.11
N ALA A 28 -13.77 -24.61 6.49
CA ALA A 28 -13.54 -25.37 5.27
C ALA A 28 -12.68 -24.61 4.24
N SER A 29 -11.66 -25.32 3.75
CA SER A 29 -11.03 -25.02 2.47
C SER A 29 -12.13 -24.90 1.39
N PRO A 30 -12.19 -23.84 0.57
CA PRO A 30 -13.08 -23.82 -0.58
C PRO A 30 -12.47 -24.68 -1.69
N ALA A 31 -12.41 -25.99 -1.46
CA ALA A 31 -12.26 -26.99 -2.51
C ALA A 31 -13.64 -27.13 -3.18
N GLY A 32 -13.94 -26.22 -4.12
CA GLY A 32 -15.17 -26.26 -4.89
C GLY A 32 -15.65 -24.88 -5.36
N ARG A 33 -14.92 -24.24 -6.26
CA ARG A 33 -15.51 -23.20 -7.13
C ARG A 33 -15.36 -23.61 -8.58
N THR A 34 -16.15 -24.60 -8.99
CA THR A 34 -16.56 -24.75 -10.38
C THR A 34 -17.98 -24.19 -10.50
N ASP A 35 -18.08 -22.89 -10.73
CA ASP A 35 -19.19 -22.39 -11.53
C ASP A 35 -18.70 -21.26 -12.44
N ARG A 36 -18.98 -21.45 -13.72
CA ARG A 36 -18.58 -20.62 -14.84
C ARG A 36 -19.70 -19.61 -15.01
N GLY A 37 -19.57 -18.45 -14.38
CA GLY A 37 -20.54 -17.36 -14.50
C GLY A 37 -20.25 -16.13 -13.64
N GLU A 38 -19.03 -15.97 -13.13
CA GLU A 38 -18.65 -14.75 -12.41
C GLU A 38 -18.52 -13.65 -13.47
N ALA A 39 -19.43 -12.65 -13.43
CA ALA A 39 -19.31 -11.45 -14.24
C ALA A 39 -17.86 -10.94 -14.16
N PRO A 40 -17.27 -10.45 -15.27
CA PRO A 40 -15.90 -9.97 -15.24
C PRO A 40 -15.74 -9.03 -14.04
N PRO A 41 -14.73 -9.22 -13.17
CA PRO A 41 -14.59 -8.43 -11.96
C PRO A 41 -14.67 -6.96 -12.35
N ASP A 42 -15.47 -6.18 -11.62
CA ASP A 42 -15.60 -4.75 -11.87
C ASP A 42 -14.25 -4.09 -11.55
N GLN A 43 -13.40 -4.03 -12.57
CA GLN A 43 -12.04 -3.51 -12.46
C GLN A 43 -12.05 -2.03 -12.11
N ALA A 44 -13.11 -1.29 -12.49
CA ALA A 44 -13.27 0.10 -12.09
C ALA A 44 -13.56 0.19 -10.58
N ALA A 45 -14.42 -0.69 -10.03
CA ALA A 45 -14.63 -0.76 -8.59
C ALA A 45 -13.36 -1.14 -7.84
N PHE A 46 -12.56 -2.08 -8.35
CA PHE A 46 -11.27 -2.44 -7.76
C PHE A 46 -10.32 -1.23 -7.71
N LEU A 47 -10.14 -0.51 -8.82
CA LEU A 47 -9.27 0.65 -8.86
C LEU A 47 -9.78 1.78 -7.96
N ARG A 48 -11.09 2.04 -7.91
CA ARG A 48 -11.67 3.01 -6.97
C ARG A 48 -11.39 2.62 -5.52
N GLY A 49 -11.49 1.32 -5.19
CA GLY A 49 -11.11 0.79 -3.89
C GLY A 49 -9.63 1.04 -3.56
N MET A 50 -8.74 0.78 -4.53
CA MET A 50 -7.31 1.06 -4.40
C MET A 50 -7.03 2.54 -4.17
N VAL A 51 -7.66 3.43 -4.95
CA VAL A 51 -7.51 4.89 -4.78
C VAL A 51 -7.97 5.33 -3.39
N ARG A 52 -9.07 4.79 -2.87
CA ARG A 52 -9.53 5.07 -1.50
C ARG A 52 -8.55 4.59 -0.44
N GLU A 53 -7.99 3.40 -0.61
CA GLU A 53 -7.01 2.84 0.33
C GLU A 53 -5.73 3.68 0.35
N LEU A 54 -5.29 4.16 -0.81
CA LEU A 54 -4.21 5.14 -0.94
C LEU A 54 -4.66 6.57 -0.61
N GLY A 55 -5.82 6.75 0.03
CA GLY A 55 -6.35 8.03 0.51
C GLY A 55 -6.51 9.12 -0.57
N GLY A 56 -6.65 8.72 -1.83
CA GLY A 56 -7.04 9.59 -2.93
C GLY A 56 -8.57 9.69 -3.07
N ASP A 57 -9.02 10.67 -3.84
CA ASP A 57 -10.44 10.84 -4.16
C ASP A 57 -10.81 10.07 -5.46
N PRO A 58 -11.52 8.93 -5.35
CA PRO A 58 -11.94 8.14 -6.52
C PRO A 58 -13.10 8.79 -7.29
N ASP A 59 -13.72 9.82 -6.72
CA ASP A 59 -14.85 10.55 -7.31
C ASP A 59 -14.40 11.93 -7.83
N SER A 60 -13.09 12.16 -7.87
CA SER A 60 -12.49 13.32 -8.51
C SER A 60 -12.88 13.43 -9.99
N ALA A 61 -12.91 14.65 -10.52
CA ALA A 61 -13.28 14.91 -11.92
C ALA A 61 -12.38 14.16 -12.91
N GLU A 62 -11.12 13.90 -12.56
CA GLU A 62 -10.19 13.11 -13.37
C GLU A 62 -10.53 11.62 -13.33
N ALA A 63 -11.07 11.12 -12.21
CA ALA A 63 -11.45 9.72 -12.01
C ALA A 63 -12.84 9.36 -12.57
N THR A 64 -13.45 10.20 -13.42
CA THR A 64 -14.73 9.87 -14.07
C THR A 64 -14.57 8.85 -15.21
N THR A 65 -13.38 8.77 -15.81
CA THR A 65 -13.07 7.81 -16.88
C THR A 65 -12.20 6.68 -16.36
N ARG A 66 -12.18 5.55 -17.06
CA ARG A 66 -11.35 4.39 -16.70
C ARG A 66 -9.86 4.73 -16.76
N GLU A 67 -9.45 5.42 -17.82
CA GLU A 67 -8.10 5.91 -18.04
C GLU A 67 -7.68 6.88 -16.93
N GLY A 68 -8.59 7.78 -16.56
CA GLY A 68 -8.36 8.75 -15.50
C GLY A 68 -8.23 8.10 -14.12
N ILE A 69 -9.05 7.11 -13.79
CA ILE A 69 -8.90 6.32 -12.55
C ILE A 69 -7.55 5.61 -12.53
N VAL A 70 -7.11 5.01 -13.64
CA VAL A 70 -5.80 4.35 -13.74
C VAL A 70 -4.67 5.37 -13.50
N SER A 71 -4.79 6.56 -14.06
CA SER A 71 -3.81 7.64 -13.89
C SER A 71 -3.72 8.11 -12.44
N VAL A 72 -4.87 8.32 -11.78
CA VAL A 72 -4.94 8.70 -10.37
C VAL A 72 -4.35 7.59 -9.48
N ALA A 73 -4.71 6.33 -9.73
CA ALA A 73 -4.18 5.19 -8.99
C ALA A 73 -2.66 5.04 -9.14
N ALA A 74 -2.14 5.21 -10.36
CA ALA A 74 -0.71 5.15 -10.62
C ALA A 74 0.04 6.26 -9.88
N ARG A 75 -0.41 7.52 -9.99
CA ARG A 75 0.21 8.64 -9.27
C ARG A 75 0.26 8.40 -7.77
N ARG A 76 -0.85 7.98 -7.17
CA ARG A 76 -0.91 7.68 -5.74
C ARG A 76 0.02 6.57 -5.33
N LEU A 77 0.09 5.50 -6.11
CA LEU A 77 1.01 4.39 -5.81
C LEU A 77 2.46 4.84 -5.83
N VAL A 78 2.84 5.71 -6.76
CA VAL A 78 4.20 6.27 -6.80
C VAL A 78 4.46 7.22 -5.63
N ALA A 79 3.49 8.07 -5.29
CA ALA A 79 3.60 8.98 -4.16
C ALA A 79 3.85 8.20 -2.86
N ASP A 80 2.99 7.23 -2.55
CA ASP A 80 3.01 6.50 -1.28
C ASP A 80 4.16 5.48 -1.21
N ALA A 81 4.44 4.74 -2.29
CA ALA A 81 5.39 3.63 -2.25
C ALA A 81 6.85 4.04 -2.53
N PHE A 82 7.08 5.21 -3.12
CA PHE A 82 8.41 5.64 -3.55
C PHE A 82 8.79 7.03 -3.03
N VAL A 83 7.97 8.05 -3.30
CA VAL A 83 8.34 9.43 -2.99
C VAL A 83 8.26 9.73 -1.50
N GLU A 84 7.18 9.32 -0.82
CA GLU A 84 7.00 9.52 0.62
C GLU A 84 8.13 8.88 1.45
N PRO A 85 8.53 7.61 1.25
CA PRO A 85 9.66 7.02 1.94
C PRO A 85 10.98 7.80 1.75
N MET A 86 11.25 8.29 0.54
CA MET A 86 12.45 9.09 0.27
C MET A 86 12.43 10.43 1.03
N LEU A 87 11.28 11.11 1.08
CA LEU A 87 11.12 12.35 1.83
C LEU A 87 11.31 12.13 3.33
N ARG A 88 10.73 11.04 3.86
CA ARG A 88 10.91 10.65 5.25
C ARG A 88 12.38 10.44 5.57
N GLU A 89 13.10 9.66 4.78
CA GLU A 89 14.54 9.41 4.96
C GLU A 89 15.37 10.69 4.87
N ALA A 90 15.10 11.53 3.86
CA ALA A 90 15.79 12.80 3.70
C ALA A 90 15.58 13.72 4.91
N ARG A 91 14.35 13.81 5.43
CA ARG A 91 14.08 14.58 6.65
C ARG A 91 14.80 14.00 7.85
N GLU A 92 14.73 12.68 8.05
CA GLU A 92 15.37 12.01 9.18
C GLU A 92 16.89 12.22 9.16
N ALA A 93 17.52 12.17 7.99
CA ALA A 93 18.94 12.45 7.81
C ALA A 93 19.29 13.93 8.04
N ALA A 94 18.40 14.85 7.71
CA ALA A 94 18.63 16.30 7.80
C ALA A 94 18.19 16.93 9.13
N GLN A 95 17.77 16.14 10.14
CA GLN A 95 17.23 16.72 11.37
C GLN A 95 18.28 17.56 12.11
N PRO A 96 17.99 18.84 12.40
CA PRO A 96 18.88 19.66 13.20
C PRO A 96 18.97 19.11 14.61
N THR A 97 20.18 19.16 15.19
CA THR A 97 20.40 18.84 16.60
C THR A 97 20.36 20.11 17.46
N GLY A 98 19.90 19.99 18.71
CA GLY A 98 19.86 21.10 19.67
C GLY A 98 18.51 21.81 19.77
N ILE A 99 18.52 23.12 20.05
CA ILE A 99 17.31 23.90 20.41
C ILE A 99 16.28 24.05 19.28
N PHE A 100 16.68 23.77 18.04
CA PHE A 100 15.82 23.77 16.84
C PHE A 100 15.44 22.36 16.37
N ALA A 101 15.76 21.33 17.16
CA ALA A 101 15.37 19.97 16.82
C ALA A 101 13.83 19.84 16.74
N PRO A 102 13.29 18.99 15.85
CA PRO A 102 11.86 18.81 15.71
C PRO A 102 11.20 18.45 17.04
N GLY A 103 10.20 19.24 17.43
CA GLY A 103 9.44 19.01 18.66
C GLY A 103 8.54 17.78 18.58
N ALA A 104 8.00 17.33 19.71
CA ALA A 104 7.07 16.20 19.76
C ALA A 104 5.78 16.41 18.93
N GLY A 105 5.36 17.66 18.74
CA GLY A 105 4.27 18.01 17.82
C GLY A 105 4.65 17.73 16.37
N GLU A 106 5.74 18.33 15.91
CA GLU A 106 6.22 18.22 14.53
C GLU A 106 6.46 16.77 14.12
N LYS A 107 7.10 15.97 14.98
CA LYS A 107 7.32 14.53 14.72
C LYS A 107 6.03 13.75 14.48
N ARG A 108 4.96 14.06 15.21
CA ARG A 108 3.66 13.38 15.06
C ARG A 108 2.99 13.70 13.73
N PHE A 109 3.15 14.92 13.22
CA PHE A 109 2.52 15.37 11.97
C PHE A 109 3.44 15.27 10.75
N SER A 110 4.70 14.88 10.96
CA SER A 110 5.73 14.79 9.92
C SER A 110 5.30 13.92 8.72
N HIS A 111 4.64 12.78 8.97
CA HIS A 111 4.14 11.90 7.91
C HIS A 111 3.05 12.56 7.04
N LEU A 112 2.18 13.40 7.62
CA LEU A 112 1.18 14.14 6.84
C LEU A 112 1.83 15.15 5.91
N VAL A 113 2.93 15.78 6.37
CA VAL A 113 3.70 16.72 5.57
C VAL A 113 4.42 16.00 4.43
N ASP A 114 5.03 14.84 4.69
CA ASP A 114 5.68 14.03 3.64
C ASP A 114 4.69 13.62 2.58
N ARG A 115 3.56 13.07 2.99
CA ARG A 115 2.51 12.61 2.07
C ARG A 115 2.01 13.76 1.19
N ALA A 116 1.67 14.91 1.79
CA ALA A 116 1.22 16.07 1.03
C ALA A 116 2.29 16.61 0.07
N MET A 117 3.56 16.50 0.44
CA MET A 117 4.68 16.89 -0.42
C MET A 117 4.92 15.86 -1.53
N ALA A 118 4.81 14.56 -1.25
CA ALA A 118 4.92 13.48 -2.21
C ALA A 118 3.85 13.60 -3.31
N ASP A 119 2.60 13.84 -2.91
CA ASP A 119 1.50 14.11 -3.83
C ASP A 119 1.82 15.28 -4.77
N ARG A 120 2.26 16.43 -4.21
CA ARG A 120 2.61 17.61 -5.01
C ARG A 120 3.79 17.36 -5.95
N ILE A 121 4.78 16.58 -5.51
CA ILE A 121 5.94 16.26 -6.34
C ILE A 121 5.48 15.45 -7.55
N VAL A 122 4.69 14.39 -7.32
CA VAL A 122 4.17 13.52 -8.39
C VAL A 122 3.24 14.28 -9.34
N ASP A 123 2.42 15.20 -8.84
CA ASP A 123 1.52 16.01 -9.66
C ASP A 123 2.27 17.12 -10.45
N GLY A 124 3.31 17.71 -9.85
CA GLY A 124 4.08 18.82 -10.44
C GLY A 124 5.13 18.39 -11.45
N HIS A 125 5.58 17.13 -11.42
CA HIS A 125 6.61 16.60 -12.30
C HIS A 125 6.12 15.41 -13.10
N ARG A 126 6.56 15.32 -14.36
CA ARG A 126 6.28 14.14 -15.19
C ARG A 126 7.23 13.00 -14.82
N PHE A 127 6.76 12.09 -13.98
CA PHE A 127 7.50 10.87 -13.62
C PHE A 127 7.33 9.79 -14.68
N GLY A 128 8.43 9.38 -15.32
CA GLY A 128 8.41 8.24 -16.24
C GLY A 128 7.95 6.92 -15.57
N LEU A 129 8.10 6.82 -14.25
CA LEU A 129 7.62 5.69 -13.46
C LEU A 129 6.08 5.66 -13.36
N VAL A 130 5.44 6.83 -13.24
CA VAL A 130 3.97 6.94 -13.33
C VAL A 130 3.51 6.49 -14.71
N ASP A 131 4.10 7.02 -15.79
CA ASP A 131 3.75 6.63 -17.17
C ASP A 131 3.95 5.12 -17.43
N ALA A 132 4.96 4.50 -16.81
CA ALA A 132 5.19 3.05 -16.90
C ALA A 132 4.14 2.25 -16.13
N LEU A 133 3.78 2.72 -14.93
CA LEU A 133 2.79 2.08 -14.08
C LEU A 133 1.39 2.22 -14.64
N GLU A 134 1.01 3.39 -15.16
CA GLU A 134 -0.25 3.62 -15.87
C GLU A 134 -0.42 2.62 -17.02
N ARG A 135 0.60 2.48 -17.88
CA ARG A 135 0.59 1.49 -18.96
C ARG A 135 0.46 0.07 -18.44
N SER A 136 1.09 -0.26 -17.31
CA SER A 136 0.99 -1.58 -16.69
C SER A 136 -0.41 -1.86 -16.16
N LEU A 137 -0.97 -0.94 -15.37
CA LEU A 137 -2.31 -1.00 -14.82
C LEU A 137 -3.35 -1.06 -15.94
N GLN A 138 -3.20 -0.25 -16.99
CA GLN A 138 -4.12 -0.26 -18.12
C GLN A 138 -4.11 -1.58 -18.90
N ARG A 139 -2.95 -2.22 -19.07
CA ARG A 139 -2.87 -3.58 -19.65
C ARG A 139 -3.59 -4.61 -18.78
N GLN A 140 -3.33 -4.57 -17.48
CA GLN A 140 -3.92 -5.53 -16.53
C GLN A 140 -5.44 -5.37 -16.43
N VAL A 141 -5.91 -4.12 -16.44
CA VAL A 141 -7.32 -3.79 -16.42
C VAL A 141 -7.97 -4.14 -17.77
N THR A 142 -7.35 -3.85 -18.91
CA THR A 142 -7.90 -4.21 -20.23
C THR A 142 -7.85 -5.72 -20.53
N GLY A 143 -7.21 -6.52 -19.67
CA GLY A 143 -7.09 -7.98 -19.87
C GLY A 143 -6.18 -8.36 -21.03
N LEU A 144 -5.47 -7.38 -21.61
CA LEU A 144 -4.39 -7.61 -22.56
C LEU A 144 -3.15 -8.04 -21.75
N ALA A 145 -3.22 -9.25 -21.19
CA ALA A 145 -2.04 -9.93 -20.69
C ALA A 145 -1.03 -10.00 -21.85
N ALA A 146 0.14 -9.39 -21.68
CA ALA A 146 1.25 -9.61 -22.59
C ALA A 146 1.52 -11.13 -22.68
N PRO A 147 1.87 -11.67 -23.86
CA PRO A 147 2.13 -13.09 -24.01
C PRO A 147 3.20 -13.52 -23.00
N ALA A 148 2.99 -14.68 -22.38
CA ALA A 148 3.80 -15.25 -21.30
C ALA A 148 5.26 -15.58 -21.70
N GLU A 149 5.73 -15.13 -22.86
CA GLU A 149 7.00 -15.51 -23.48
C GLU A 149 8.22 -14.81 -22.89
N ALA A 150 8.06 -13.69 -22.16
CA ALA A 150 9.19 -13.01 -21.52
C ALA A 150 9.62 -13.63 -20.18
N ARG A 151 8.93 -14.66 -19.68
CA ARG A 151 9.24 -15.29 -18.38
C ARG A 151 10.29 -16.40 -18.45
N GLY A 152 10.79 -16.72 -19.65
CA GLY A 152 11.71 -17.84 -19.89
C GLY A 152 13.14 -17.48 -20.26
N LEU A 153 13.51 -16.20 -20.37
CA LEU A 153 14.85 -15.78 -20.85
C LEU A 153 15.83 -15.39 -19.74
N ASP A 154 15.38 -15.18 -18.50
CA ASP A 154 16.26 -14.72 -17.41
C ASP A 154 16.86 -15.88 -16.59
N SER A 155 16.38 -17.11 -16.75
CA SER A 155 16.89 -18.27 -16.00
C SER A 155 18.17 -18.89 -16.55
N GLU A 156 18.58 -18.55 -17.78
CA GLU A 156 19.79 -19.12 -18.41
C GLU A 156 21.03 -18.21 -18.34
N ILE A 157 20.91 -16.98 -17.81
CA ILE A 157 22.04 -16.03 -17.73
C ILE A 157 22.87 -16.23 -16.45
N PHE A 158 22.40 -17.03 -15.49
CA PHE A 158 23.07 -17.27 -14.20
C PHE A 158 23.43 -18.74 -13.92
N ALA A 159 23.69 -19.55 -14.95
CA ALA A 159 24.24 -20.91 -14.81
C ALA A 159 25.74 -20.95 -15.12
#